data_AF-A0A3B4A2V1-F1
#
_entry.id   AF-A0A3B4A2V1-F1
#
_cell.length_a   1.000
_cell.length_b   1.000
_cell.length_c   1.000
_cell.angle_alpha   90.00
_cell.angle_beta   90.00
_cell.angle_gamma   90.00
#
_symmetry.space_group_name_H-M   'P 1'
#
loop_
_entity.id
_entity.type
_entity.pdbx_description
1 polymer ?
#
loop_
_entity_poly.entity_id
_entity_poly.type
_entity_poly.pdbx_seq_one_letter_code
_entity_poly.pdbx_strand_id
1 'polypeptide(L)'
;MRHGPGAHEKETILCNSDKTEMNRHHYSLYVHNCRLILLLRQDPSEAENYKPAEFHWKLDQACDKEWHHYVLNVEFPTVSLFVDGNTFEPFLVTEDYPLHASKIETQLTIGACWQDWKINNVSNLHSFSGLPLV
;
A
#
# COMPACT_ATOMS: atom_id res chain seq x y z
N MET A 1 -14.68 0.18 5.04
CA MET A 1 -14.17 1.56 5.18
C MET A 1 -14.92 2.45 4.20
N ARG A 2 -15.10 3.74 4.50
CA ARG A 2 -15.77 4.69 3.59
C ARG A 2 -14.72 5.58 2.93
N HIS A 3 -14.73 5.65 1.59
CA HIS A 3 -13.77 6.44 0.80
C HIS A 3 -14.32 7.83 0.45
N GLY A 4 -13.42 8.82 0.32
CA GLY A 4 -13.79 10.18 -0.05
C GLY A 4 -14.16 10.33 -1.54
N PRO A 5 -14.97 11.34 -1.93
CA PRO A 5 -15.25 11.60 -3.34
C PRO A 5 -14.00 12.02 -4.11
N GLY A 6 -13.66 11.31 -5.19
CA GLY A 6 -12.78 11.83 -6.24
C GLY A 6 -11.42 12.33 -5.76
N ALA A 7 -10.85 11.71 -4.73
CA ALA A 7 -9.51 12.07 -4.31
C ALA A 7 -8.53 11.63 -5.41
N HIS A 8 -7.97 12.60 -6.13
CA HIS A 8 -6.72 12.41 -6.88
C HIS A 8 -5.57 11.98 -5.96
N GLU A 9 -5.75 12.07 -4.66
CA GLU A 9 -4.77 11.71 -3.65
C GLU A 9 -4.82 10.23 -3.32
N LYS A 10 -3.69 9.70 -2.88
CA LYS A 10 -3.54 8.30 -2.47
C LYS A 10 -4.05 8.14 -1.04
N GLU A 11 -5.07 7.32 -0.85
CA GLU A 11 -5.64 6.99 0.46
C GLU A 11 -4.96 5.73 1.03
N THR A 12 -4.06 5.89 1.99
CA THR A 12 -3.38 4.73 2.61
C THR A 12 -4.29 4.05 3.63
N ILE A 13 -4.48 2.73 3.50
CA ILE A 13 -5.22 1.91 4.47
C ILE A 13 -4.27 1.40 5.53
N LEU A 14 -3.18 0.76 5.11
CA LEU A 14 -2.09 0.36 5.97
C LEU A 14 -0.77 0.42 5.21
N CYS A 15 0.32 0.61 5.95
CA CYS A 15 1.65 0.64 5.39
C CYS A 15 2.66 0.11 6.38
N ASN A 16 3.46 -0.86 5.96
CA ASN A 16 4.69 -1.22 6.62
C ASN A 16 5.85 -0.64 5.81
N SER A 17 6.53 0.31 6.42
CA SER A 17 7.66 1.01 5.82
C SER A 17 8.82 1.05 6.79
N ASP A 18 9.99 1.40 6.31
CA ASP A 18 11.07 1.81 7.19
C ASP A 18 10.60 2.93 8.12
N LYS A 19 11.04 2.88 9.38
CA LYS A 19 10.63 3.82 10.43
C LYS A 19 11.26 5.20 10.27
N THR A 20 12.40 5.29 9.61
CA THR A 20 13.20 6.50 9.44
C THR A 20 13.93 6.51 8.11
N GLU A 21 14.38 7.69 7.69
CA GLU A 21 15.27 7.96 6.55
C GLU A 21 14.70 7.55 5.19
N MET A 22 14.54 6.26 4.96
CA MET A 22 14.20 5.69 3.67
C MET A 22 12.69 5.59 3.52
N ASN A 23 12.15 6.02 2.40
CA ASN A 23 10.73 5.86 2.06
C ASN A 23 10.45 4.49 1.43
N ARG A 24 10.98 3.41 2.02
CA ARG A 24 10.83 2.05 1.50
C ARG A 24 9.62 1.39 2.13
N HIS A 25 8.62 1.11 1.29
CA HIS A 25 7.42 0.37 1.67
C HIS A 25 7.70 -1.10 1.42
N HIS A 26 7.68 -1.91 2.48
CA HIS A 26 7.84 -3.36 2.41
C HIS A 26 6.52 -3.98 1.98
N TYR A 27 5.41 -3.54 2.58
CA TYR A 27 4.09 -3.73 2.04
C TYR A 27 3.19 -2.53 2.31
N SER A 28 2.24 -2.27 1.41
CA SER A 28 1.23 -1.23 1.61
C SER A 28 -0.07 -1.59 0.92
N LEU A 29 -1.19 -1.21 1.54
CA LEU A 29 -2.52 -1.34 0.96
C LEU A 29 -3.12 0.06 0.89
N TYR A 30 -3.56 0.47 -0.29
CA TYR A 30 -4.09 1.81 -0.50
C TYR A 30 -5.14 1.86 -1.60
N VAL A 31 -5.96 2.90 -1.57
CA VAL A 31 -6.92 3.23 -2.61
C VAL A 31 -6.48 4.47 -3.36
N HIS A 32 -6.61 4.43 -4.68
CA HIS A 32 -6.32 5.56 -5.54
C HIS A 32 -7.12 5.43 -6.84
N ASN A 33 -7.92 6.45 -7.18
CA ASN A 33 -8.72 6.48 -8.41
C ASN A 33 -9.61 5.22 -8.60
N CYS A 34 -10.39 4.84 -7.58
CA CYS A 34 -11.28 3.66 -7.57
C CYS A 34 -10.56 2.33 -7.81
N ARG A 35 -9.27 2.29 -7.46
CA ARG A 35 -8.48 1.07 -7.48
C ARG A 35 -8.01 0.77 -6.07
N LEU A 36 -8.05 -0.50 -5.71
CA LEU A 36 -7.31 -1.02 -4.56
C LEU A 36 -5.98 -1.54 -5.07
N ILE A 37 -4.89 -1.15 -4.40
CA ILE A 37 -3.54 -1.60 -4.74
C ILE A 37 -2.89 -2.20 -3.51
N LEU A 38 -2.36 -3.41 -3.66
CA LEU A 38 -1.45 -4.03 -2.72
C LEU A 38 -0.03 -3.98 -3.29
N LEU A 39 0.88 -3.33 -2.58
CA LEU A 39 2.33 -3.50 -2.75
C LEU A 39 2.82 -4.53 -1.73
N LEU A 40 3.58 -5.52 -2.19
CA LEU A 40 4.22 -6.57 -1.41
C LEU A 40 5.62 -6.81 -1.96
N ARG A 41 6.60 -6.06 -1.47
CA ARG A 41 7.99 -6.22 -1.86
C ARG A 41 8.65 -7.35 -1.11
N GLN A 42 9.71 -7.88 -1.69
CA GLN A 42 10.40 -9.05 -1.16
C GLN A 42 11.50 -8.66 -0.21
N ASP A 43 11.73 -9.54 0.76
CA ASP A 43 12.82 -9.40 1.69
C ASP A 43 14.19 -9.50 0.99
N PRO A 44 15.20 -8.76 1.48
CA PRO A 44 16.55 -8.77 0.91
C PRO A 44 17.24 -10.13 0.91
N SER A 45 16.76 -11.09 1.69
CA SER A 45 17.32 -12.45 1.78
C SER A 45 16.83 -13.40 0.69
N GLU A 46 15.83 -12.98 -0.09
CA GLU A 46 15.30 -13.78 -1.20
C GLU A 46 16.25 -13.82 -2.39
N ALA A 47 16.10 -14.83 -3.24
CA ALA A 47 16.86 -14.92 -4.47
C ALA A 47 16.61 -13.69 -5.37
N GLU A 48 17.66 -13.20 -6.01
CA GLU A 48 17.72 -12.02 -6.89
C GLU A 48 16.92 -12.20 -8.21
N ASN A 49 15.62 -12.41 -8.10
CA ASN A 49 14.71 -12.60 -9.23
C ASN A 49 13.50 -11.69 -9.11
N TYR A 50 12.99 -11.24 -10.25
CA TYR A 50 11.70 -10.55 -10.32
C TYR A 50 10.58 -11.51 -9.91
N LYS A 51 9.71 -11.04 -9.02
CA LYS A 51 8.54 -11.77 -8.55
C LYS A 51 7.38 -10.79 -8.35
N PRO A 52 6.11 -11.25 -8.36
CA PRO A 52 4.95 -10.39 -8.18
C PRO A 52 5.05 -9.50 -6.94
N ALA A 53 4.83 -8.20 -7.13
CA ALA A 53 5.05 -7.20 -6.08
C ALA A 53 3.94 -6.15 -6.00
N GLU A 54 3.28 -5.78 -7.11
CA GLU A 54 2.10 -4.91 -7.05
C GLU A 54 0.89 -5.56 -7.70
N PHE A 55 -0.23 -5.56 -7.00
CA PHE A 55 -1.48 -6.14 -7.43
C PHE A 55 -2.54 -5.04 -7.47
N HIS A 56 -3.21 -4.89 -8.61
CA HIS A 56 -4.17 -3.83 -8.84
C HIS A 56 -5.55 -4.39 -9.16
N TRP A 57 -6.55 -3.92 -8.40
CA TRP A 57 -7.96 -4.20 -8.65
C TRP A 57 -8.70 -2.91 -8.98
N LYS A 58 -9.61 -2.95 -9.95
CA LYS A 58 -10.55 -1.87 -10.20
C LYS A 58 -11.86 -2.22 -9.48
N LEU A 59 -12.28 -1.40 -8.53
CA LEU A 59 -13.41 -1.67 -7.65
C LEU A 59 -14.32 -0.46 -7.60
N ASP A 60 -15.56 -0.60 -8.08
CA ASP A 60 -16.55 0.47 -7.99
C ASP A 60 -16.90 0.77 -6.52
N GLN A 61 -16.84 -0.26 -5.67
CA GLN A 61 -17.01 -0.21 -4.20
C GLN A 61 -15.98 0.69 -3.51
N ALA A 62 -14.81 0.92 -4.11
CA ALA A 62 -13.82 1.82 -3.54
C ALA A 62 -14.21 3.31 -3.72
N CYS A 63 -15.29 3.62 -4.44
CA CYS A 63 -15.67 4.98 -4.81
C CYS A 63 -17.16 5.31 -4.65
N ASP A 64 -18.00 4.35 -4.27
CA ASP A 64 -19.45 4.55 -4.12
C ASP A 64 -19.86 5.20 -2.78
N LYS A 65 -18.89 5.39 -1.87
CA LYS A 65 -19.05 5.99 -0.53
C LYS A 65 -19.89 5.14 0.42
N GLU A 66 -20.00 3.85 0.18
CA GLU A 66 -20.65 2.92 1.09
C GLU A 66 -19.61 2.13 1.91
N TRP A 67 -20.11 1.43 2.93
CA TRP A 67 -19.26 0.57 3.74
C TRP A 67 -19.11 -0.79 3.09
N HIS A 68 -17.88 -1.14 2.73
CA HIS A 68 -17.54 -2.45 2.19
C HIS A 68 -16.62 -3.25 3.13
N HIS A 69 -16.80 -4.56 3.10
CA HIS A 69 -15.96 -5.54 3.77
C HIS A 69 -14.96 -6.14 2.77
N TYR A 70 -13.67 -5.98 3.06
CA TYR A 70 -12.58 -6.47 2.22
C TYR A 70 -11.86 -7.61 2.94
N VAL A 71 -11.62 -8.70 2.22
CA VAL A 71 -10.74 -9.80 2.66
C VAL A 71 -9.65 -9.96 1.63
N LEU A 72 -8.40 -9.85 2.06
CA LEU A 72 -7.22 -10.02 1.22
C LEU A 72 -6.42 -11.21 1.76
N ASN A 73 -6.37 -12.29 0.99
CA ASN A 73 -5.59 -13.47 1.34
C ASN A 73 -4.30 -13.49 0.52
N VAL A 74 -3.17 -13.58 1.21
CA VAL A 74 -1.84 -13.63 0.58
C VAL A 74 -1.27 -15.03 0.76
N GLU A 75 -1.28 -15.82 -0.30
CA GLU A 75 -0.65 -17.13 -0.43
C GLU A 75 0.44 -17.03 -1.50
N PHE A 76 1.53 -16.33 -1.15
CA PHE A 76 2.52 -15.88 -2.11
C PHE A 76 3.03 -17.00 -3.05
N PRO A 77 3.08 -16.79 -4.38
CA PRO A 77 2.91 -15.50 -5.09
C PRO A 77 1.46 -15.12 -5.43
N THR A 78 0.47 -15.89 -4.97
CA THR A 78 -0.95 -15.67 -5.25
C THR A 78 -1.57 -14.73 -4.23
N VAL A 79 -2.42 -13.81 -4.69
CA VAL A 79 -3.20 -12.92 -3.83
C VAL A 79 -4.65 -12.95 -4.28
N SER A 80 -5.55 -13.25 -3.34
CA SER A 80 -7.00 -13.34 -3.58
C SER A 80 -7.72 -12.21 -2.86
N LEU A 81 -8.55 -11.46 -3.59
CA LEU A 81 -9.37 -10.39 -3.04
C LEU A 81 -10.85 -10.79 -3.04
N PHE A 82 -11.50 -10.56 -1.89
CA PHE A 82 -12.96 -10.64 -1.76
C PHE A 82 -13.51 -9.31 -1.28
N VAL A 83 -14.56 -8.81 -1.94
CA VAL A 83 -15.31 -7.62 -1.53
C VAL A 83 -16.77 -8.01 -1.33
N ASP A 84 -17.26 -7.86 -0.12
CA ASP A 84 -18.61 -8.26 0.31
C ASP A 84 -18.95 -9.72 -0.07
N GLY A 85 -17.95 -10.60 0.01
CA GLY A 85 -18.08 -12.03 -0.31
C GLY A 85 -17.90 -12.39 -1.78
N ASN A 86 -17.75 -11.41 -2.69
CA ASN A 86 -17.48 -11.65 -4.11
C ASN A 86 -15.99 -11.62 -4.41
N THR A 87 -15.51 -12.53 -5.26
CA THR A 87 -14.10 -12.59 -5.69
C THR A 87 -13.80 -11.57 -6.79
N PHE A 88 -12.62 -10.94 -6.71
CA PHE A 88 -12.12 -10.01 -7.72
C PHE A 88 -10.71 -10.39 -8.17
N GLU A 89 -10.54 -10.56 -9.48
CA GLU A 89 -9.23 -10.80 -10.07
C GLU A 89 -8.47 -9.48 -10.28
N PRO A 90 -7.15 -9.45 -10.05
CA PRO A 90 -6.35 -8.27 -10.34
C PRO A 90 -6.29 -8.07 -11.86
N PHE A 91 -6.46 -6.83 -12.32
CA PHE A 91 -6.33 -6.51 -13.75
C PHE A 91 -4.86 -6.30 -14.17
N LEU A 92 -3.99 -6.02 -13.20
CA LEU A 92 -2.57 -5.82 -13.40
C LEU A 92 -1.82 -6.39 -12.20
N VAL A 93 -0.78 -7.17 -12.49
CA VAL A 93 0.22 -7.60 -11.53
C VAL A 93 1.58 -7.19 -12.09
N THR A 94 2.34 -6.39 -11.35
CA THR A 94 3.72 -6.03 -11.73
C THR A 94 4.71 -6.73 -10.82
N GLU A 95 5.88 -7.01 -11.37
CA GLU A 95 6.97 -7.64 -10.65
C GLU A 95 7.98 -6.57 -10.21
N ASP A 96 8.64 -6.81 -9.08
CA ASP A 96 9.71 -5.95 -8.57
C ASP A 96 10.88 -6.83 -8.10
N TYR A 97 12.05 -6.20 -7.96
CA TYR A 97 13.24 -6.83 -7.42
C TYR A 97 13.20 -6.80 -5.88
N PRO A 98 13.86 -7.75 -5.17
CA PRO A 98 13.97 -7.70 -3.73
C PRO A 98 14.49 -6.36 -3.21
N LEU A 99 14.01 -5.93 -2.05
CA LEU A 99 14.52 -4.73 -1.41
C LEU A 99 16.01 -4.90 -1.11
N HIS A 100 16.79 -3.84 -1.27
CA HIS A 100 18.17 -3.84 -0.80
C HIS A 100 18.21 -4.02 0.73
N ALA A 101 19.22 -4.74 1.23
CA ALA A 101 19.41 -4.91 2.66
C ALA A 101 19.63 -3.56 3.36
N SER A 102 19.01 -3.39 4.53
CA SER A 102 19.16 -2.22 5.39
C SER A 102 19.07 -2.64 6.85
N LYS A 103 19.57 -1.77 7.73
CA LYS A 103 19.52 -1.95 9.19
C LYS A 103 18.41 -1.14 9.85
N ILE A 104 17.54 -0.51 9.06
CA ILE A 104 16.44 0.31 9.55
C ILE A 104 15.26 -0.61 9.91
N GLU A 105 14.74 -0.45 11.13
CA GLU A 105 13.52 -1.16 11.56
C GLU A 105 12.31 -0.71 10.76
N THR A 106 11.40 -1.65 10.49
CA THR A 106 10.11 -1.34 9.87
C THR A 106 9.05 -0.96 10.90
N GLN A 107 8.08 -0.16 10.50
CA GLN A 107 6.91 0.21 11.30
C GLN A 107 5.63 0.02 10.48
N LEU A 108 4.65 -0.67 11.06
CA LEU A 108 3.29 -0.74 10.54
C LEU A 108 2.47 0.46 11.03
N THR A 109 1.81 1.15 10.11
CA THR A 109 0.89 2.25 10.39
C THR A 109 -0.45 2.00 9.70
N ILE A 110 -1.55 2.46 10.32
CA ILE A 110 -2.90 2.42 9.75
C ILE A 110 -3.30 3.83 9.36
N GLY A 111 -3.91 3.97 8.19
CA GLY A 111 -4.41 5.25 7.68
C GLY A 111 -3.31 6.17 7.14
N ALA A 112 -2.04 5.79 7.23
CA ALA A 112 -0.92 6.61 6.77
C ALA A 112 0.30 5.76 6.40
N CYS A 113 1.23 6.35 5.68
CA CYS A 113 2.55 5.77 5.44
C CYS A 113 3.66 6.79 5.71
N TRP A 114 4.84 6.30 6.11
CA TRP A 114 6.03 7.12 6.17
C TRP A 114 6.31 7.76 4.80
N GLN A 115 6.70 9.03 4.80
CA GLN A 115 7.26 9.70 3.63
C GLN A 115 8.47 10.54 4.05
N ASP A 116 9.57 10.39 3.31
CA ASP A 116 10.71 11.29 3.41
C ASP A 116 10.46 12.52 2.53
N TRP A 117 10.16 13.66 3.14
CA TRP A 117 10.05 14.94 2.43
C TRP A 117 11.46 15.55 2.32
N LYS A 118 11.96 15.74 1.09
CA LYS A 118 13.11 16.63 0.88
C LYS A 118 12.60 17.98 0.40
N ILE A 119 12.42 18.92 1.33
CA ILE A 119 12.27 20.33 0.95
C ILE A 119 13.20 21.17 1.80
N ASN A 120 13.96 21.99 1.09
CA ASN A 120 14.81 23.04 1.60
C ASN A 120 13.93 24.07 2.32
N ASN A 121 13.66 23.90 3.62
CA ASN A 121 13.54 24.96 4.63
C ASN A 121 12.97 24.39 5.95
N VAL A 122 13.84 24.38 6.96
CA VAL A 122 13.59 24.55 8.41
C VAL A 122 12.30 23.96 8.98
N SER A 123 12.25 22.63 9.12
CA SER A 123 11.99 21.91 10.38
C SER A 123 11.78 20.44 10.04
N ASN A 124 12.70 19.59 10.50
CA ASN A 124 12.57 18.14 10.38
C ASN A 124 11.32 17.67 11.11
N LEU A 125 10.24 17.42 10.37
CA LEU A 125 9.10 16.65 10.83
C LEU A 125 8.97 15.45 9.90
N HIS A 126 9.59 14.37 10.34
CA HIS A 126 9.24 12.99 10.02
C HIS A 126 7.71 12.85 9.92
N SER A 127 7.16 12.94 8.71
CA SER A 127 5.72 13.09 8.50
C SER A 127 5.12 11.84 7.89
N PHE A 128 4.03 11.38 8.50
CA PHE A 128 3.14 10.40 7.90
C PHE A 128 2.13 11.15 7.02
N SER A 129 2.02 10.77 5.74
CA SER A 129 0.91 11.22 4.90
C SER A 129 -0.25 10.24 5.10
N GLY A 130 -1.39 10.72 5.57
CA GLY A 130 -2.51 9.86 5.94
C GLY A 130 -3.88 10.41 5.58
N LEU A 131 -4.87 9.54 5.70
CA LEU A 131 -6.29 9.84 5.53
C LEU A 131 -6.70 11.03 6.39
N PRO A 132 -7.51 11.98 5.87
CA PRO A 132 -8.27 12.85 6.75
C PRO A 132 -9.19 11.97 7.59
N LEU A 133 -9.07 12.07 8.92
CA LEU A 133 -9.98 11.41 9.84
C LEU A 133 -11.40 11.93 9.55
N VAL A 134 -12.29 11.04 9.11
CA VAL A 134 -13.72 11.31 8.90
C VAL A 134 -14.45 11.24 10.24
#